data_AF-A0A016VFW1-F1
#
_entry.id   AF-A0A016VFW1-F1
#
_cell.length_a   1.000
_cell.length_b   1.000
_cell.length_c   1.000
_cell.angle_alpha   90.00
_cell.angle_beta   90.00
_cell.angle_gamma   90.00
#
_symmetry.space_group_name_H-M   'P 1'
#
loop_
_entity.id
_entity.type
_entity.pdbx_description
1 polymer ?
#
loop_
_entity_poly.entity_id
_entity_poly.type
_entity_poly.pdbx_seq_one_letter_code
_entity_poly.pdbx_strand_id
1 'polypeptide(L)'
;MAAKLRGSRLEAEVDRARADGNWKRLSELLHAMKSKHSGMDDMVELVEAELELETFLEQQGEVLRPRSDYANELREAEMLLKDTIDRRSGATTLEAHLLLAKLHYASAAYSEALKDIENSGMELANTQFRTLRALRLVAEVYAIKVISTA
;
A
#
# COMPACT_ATOMS: atom_id res chain seq x y z
N MET A 1 -9.32 22.59 -19.20
CA MET A 1 -9.15 21.19 -19.68
C MET A 1 -7.75 20.62 -19.46
N ALA A 2 -6.66 21.42 -19.45
CA ALA A 2 -5.29 20.93 -19.29
C ALA A 2 -4.97 20.25 -17.93
N ALA A 3 -5.61 20.66 -16.83
CA ALA A 3 -5.37 20.06 -15.51
C ALA A 3 -5.89 18.61 -15.40
N LYS A 4 -7.08 18.31 -15.94
CA LYS A 4 -7.63 16.94 -15.98
C LYS A 4 -6.76 15.98 -16.80
N LEU A 5 -6.17 16.46 -17.92
CA LEU A 5 -5.27 15.67 -18.76
C LEU A 5 -3.90 15.43 -18.11
N ARG A 6 -3.42 16.37 -17.27
CA ARG A 6 -2.21 16.16 -16.46
C ARG A 6 -2.43 15.11 -15.37
N GLY A 7 -3.58 15.14 -14.69
CA GLY A 7 -3.96 14.14 -13.69
C GLY A 7 -3.93 12.72 -14.29
N SER A 8 -4.58 12.51 -15.44
CA SER A 8 -4.63 11.19 -16.07
C SER A 8 -3.27 10.65 -16.54
N ARG A 9 -2.33 11.53 -16.91
CA ARG A 9 -0.98 11.10 -17.29
C ARG A 9 -0.12 10.79 -16.08
N LEU A 10 -0.19 11.63 -15.05
CA LEU A 10 0.54 11.42 -13.80
C LEU A 10 0.08 10.12 -13.11
N GLU A 11 -1.23 9.90 -13.05
CA GLU A 11 -1.84 8.67 -12.52
C GLU A 11 -1.32 7.43 -13.23
N ALA A 12 -1.29 7.42 -14.57
CA ALA A 12 -0.75 6.30 -15.33
C ALA A 12 0.76 6.07 -15.10
N GLU A 13 1.55 7.13 -14.88
CA GLU A 13 2.97 7.00 -14.54
C GLU A 13 3.16 6.44 -13.11
N VAL A 14 2.33 6.87 -12.16
CA VAL A 14 2.31 6.37 -10.77
C VAL A 14 1.92 4.91 -10.73
N ASP A 15 0.84 4.51 -11.38
CA ASP A 15 0.37 3.13 -11.42
C ASP A 15 1.42 2.20 -12.05
N ARG A 16 2.09 2.65 -13.12
CA ARG A 16 3.19 1.90 -13.73
C ARG A 16 4.36 1.75 -12.76
N ALA A 17 4.78 2.82 -12.10
CA ALA A 17 5.89 2.76 -11.13
C ALA A 17 5.58 1.81 -9.96
N ARG A 18 4.35 1.84 -9.43
CA ARG A 18 3.89 0.92 -8.37
C ARG A 18 3.83 -0.52 -8.86
N ALA A 19 3.34 -0.76 -10.08
CA ALA A 19 3.26 -2.10 -10.67
C ALA A 19 4.63 -2.72 -10.92
N ASP A 20 5.57 -1.93 -11.44
CA ASP A 20 6.93 -2.37 -11.75
C ASP A 20 7.82 -2.48 -10.48
N GLY A 21 7.33 -2.01 -9.33
CA GLY A 21 8.13 -1.93 -8.09
C GLY A 21 9.27 -0.92 -8.18
N ASN A 22 9.16 0.10 -9.05
CA ASN A 22 10.19 1.11 -9.22
C ASN A 22 10.02 2.24 -8.19
N TRP A 23 10.37 1.96 -6.94
CA TRP A 23 10.16 2.86 -5.81
C TRP A 23 10.97 4.17 -5.92
N LYS A 24 12.15 4.11 -6.56
CA LYS A 24 12.93 5.31 -6.88
C LYS A 24 12.14 6.27 -7.77
N ARG A 25 11.53 5.76 -8.84
CA ARG A 25 10.67 6.56 -9.72
C ARG A 25 9.42 7.03 -8.99
N LEU A 26 8.81 6.18 -8.16
CA LEU A 26 7.62 6.53 -7.40
C LEU A 26 7.88 7.71 -6.43
N SER A 27 9.05 7.74 -5.79
CA SER A 27 9.49 8.86 -4.94
C SER A 27 9.56 10.19 -5.70
N GLU A 28 10.11 10.20 -6.92
CA GLU A 28 10.13 11.40 -7.78
C GLU A 28 8.70 11.86 -8.13
N LEU A 29 7.82 10.90 -8.46
CA LEU A 29 6.43 11.18 -8.84
C LEU A 29 5.60 11.68 -7.65
N LEU A 30 5.87 11.21 -6.43
CA LEU A 30 5.16 11.63 -5.22
C LEU A 30 5.28 13.14 -5.00
N HIS A 31 6.43 13.74 -5.31
CA HIS A 31 6.61 15.19 -5.25
C HIS A 31 5.66 15.92 -6.21
N ALA A 32 5.42 15.36 -7.39
CA ALA A 32 4.46 15.91 -8.35
C ALA A 32 3.01 15.69 -7.92
N MET A 33 2.71 14.55 -7.27
CA MET A 33 1.38 14.26 -6.71
C MET A 33 0.99 15.25 -5.61
N LYS A 34 1.94 15.65 -4.75
CA LYS A 34 1.72 16.63 -3.67
C LYS A 34 1.49 18.07 -4.14
N SER A 35 1.60 18.33 -5.45
CA SER A 35 1.35 19.67 -5.99
C SER A 35 -0.15 20.00 -5.98
N LYS A 36 -0.51 21.24 -5.60
CA LYS A 36 -1.91 21.75 -5.47
C LYS A 36 -2.83 21.60 -6.69
N HIS A 37 -2.29 21.15 -7.83
CA HIS A 37 -3.03 21.00 -9.08
C HIS A 37 -2.77 19.63 -9.74
N SER A 38 -2.27 18.65 -8.98
CA SER A 38 -2.04 17.29 -9.46
C SER A 38 -3.36 16.58 -9.81
N GLY A 39 -4.43 16.89 -9.06
CA GLY A 39 -5.69 16.15 -9.12
C GLY A 39 -5.56 14.74 -8.53
N MET A 40 -4.50 14.46 -7.78
CA MET A 40 -4.22 13.17 -7.15
C MET A 40 -4.19 13.23 -5.62
N ASP A 41 -4.67 14.33 -5.03
CA ASP A 41 -4.65 14.57 -3.58
C ASP A 41 -5.28 13.43 -2.79
N ASP A 42 -6.23 12.70 -3.37
CA ASP A 42 -6.92 11.58 -2.71
C ASP A 42 -6.11 10.27 -2.63
N MET A 43 -4.99 10.18 -3.36
CA MET A 43 -4.12 9.00 -3.41
C MET A 43 -2.74 9.23 -2.79
N VAL A 44 -2.42 10.47 -2.40
CA VAL A 44 -1.09 10.85 -1.93
C VAL A 44 -0.69 10.01 -0.72
N GLU A 45 -1.56 9.92 0.29
CA GLU A 45 -1.24 9.25 1.55
C GLU A 45 -1.09 7.74 1.39
N LEU A 46 -1.94 7.11 0.57
CA LEU A 46 -1.82 5.68 0.24
C LEU A 46 -0.49 5.39 -0.46
N VAL A 47 -0.14 6.20 -1.47
CA VAL A 47 1.08 5.99 -2.26
C VAL A 47 2.34 6.31 -1.47
N GLU A 48 2.29 7.32 -0.62
CA GLU A 48 3.38 7.67 0.29
C GLU A 48 3.64 6.56 1.30
N ALA A 49 2.59 6.01 1.93
CA ALA A 49 2.74 4.91 2.86
C ALA A 49 3.26 3.64 2.20
N GLU A 50 2.77 3.31 1.00
CA GLU A 50 3.28 2.17 0.22
C GLU A 50 4.75 2.35 -0.15
N LEU A 51 5.13 3.56 -0.58
CA LEU A 51 6.52 3.86 -0.92
C LEU A 51 7.45 3.66 0.27
N GLU A 52 7.06 4.17 1.44
CA GLU A 52 7.81 4.02 2.69
C GLU A 52 7.96 2.55 3.08
N LEU A 53 6.84 1.81 3.09
CA LEU A 53 6.80 0.39 3.42
C LEU A 53 7.68 -0.45 2.48
N GLU A 54 7.46 -0.36 1.18
CA GLU A 54 8.17 -1.23 0.22
C GLU A 54 9.66 -0.88 0.15
N THR A 55 10.02 0.41 0.25
CA THR A 55 11.43 0.83 0.31
C THR A 55 12.11 0.31 1.57
N PHE A 56 11.41 0.33 2.71
CA PHE A 56 11.93 -0.23 3.95
C PHE A 56 12.16 -1.74 3.85
N LEU A 57 11.20 -2.47 3.27
CA LEU A 57 11.28 -3.92 3.11
C LEU A 57 12.42 -4.33 2.16
N GLU A 58 12.63 -3.60 1.06
CA GLU A 58 13.77 -3.85 0.15
C GLU A 58 15.13 -3.75 0.86
N GLN A 59 15.24 -2.87 1.87
CA GLN A 59 16.48 -2.71 2.63
C GLN A 59 16.75 -3.85 3.61
N GLN A 60 15.73 -4.62 4.00
CA GLN A 60 15.89 -5.76 4.92
C GLN A 60 16.43 -7.03 4.24
N GLY A 61 16.52 -7.03 2.90
CA GLY A 61 17.04 -8.14 2.09
C GLY A 61 15.94 -9.01 1.47
N GLU A 62 16.35 -10.05 0.73
CA GLU A 62 15.43 -10.90 -0.06
C GLU A 62 14.43 -11.70 0.78
N VAL A 63 14.79 -12.02 2.02
CA VAL A 63 13.95 -12.80 2.94
C VAL A 63 13.51 -11.92 4.09
N LEU A 64 12.24 -11.52 4.07
CA LEU A 64 11.63 -10.77 5.16
C LEU A 64 11.61 -11.64 6.42
N ARG A 65 12.29 -11.18 7.46
CA ARG A 65 12.20 -11.73 8.81
C ARG A 65 11.38 -10.75 9.67
N PRO A 66 10.17 -11.12 10.09
CA PRO A 66 9.36 -10.28 10.97
C PRO A 66 10.12 -9.90 12.24
N ARG A 67 10.10 -8.62 12.61
CA ARG A 67 10.69 -8.13 13.86
C ARG A 67 9.86 -7.00 14.44
N SER A 68 9.66 -7.03 15.76
CA SER A 68 8.84 -6.04 16.47
C SER A 68 9.41 -4.62 16.45
N ASP A 69 10.71 -4.45 16.21
CA ASP A 69 11.34 -3.13 16.14
C ASP A 69 10.98 -2.35 14.87
N TYR A 70 10.53 -3.03 13.82
CA TYR A 70 10.07 -2.39 12.58
C TYR A 70 8.81 -1.54 12.79
N ALA A 71 8.05 -1.77 13.86
CA ALA A 71 6.87 -0.95 14.18
C ALA A 71 7.21 0.53 14.41
N ASN A 72 8.40 0.84 14.93
CA ASN A 72 8.82 2.22 15.13
C ASN A 72 9.22 2.89 13.81
N GLU A 73 9.89 2.15 12.93
CA GLU A 73 10.37 2.65 11.62
C GLU A 73 9.21 2.84 10.63
N LEU A 74 8.18 1.98 10.71
CA LEU A 74 7.01 2.02 9.82
C LEU A 74 5.82 2.78 10.40
N ARG A 75 6.03 3.54 11.48
CA ARG A 75 4.95 4.23 12.20
C ARG A 75 4.26 5.28 11.33
N GLU A 76 5.02 6.03 10.53
CA GLU A 76 4.47 7.07 9.67
C GLU A 76 3.60 6.45 8.56
N ALA A 77 4.11 5.41 7.88
CA ALA A 77 3.31 4.61 6.94
C ALA A 77 2.01 4.07 7.58
N GLU A 78 2.07 3.53 8.80
CA GLU A 78 0.89 3.03 9.51
C GLU A 78 -0.16 4.14 9.74
N MET A 79 0.27 5.33 10.17
CA MET A 79 -0.64 6.46 10.38
C MET A 79 -1.31 6.91 9.09
N LEU A 80 -0.54 7.03 8.00
CA LEU A 80 -1.06 7.42 6.68
C LEU A 80 -2.10 6.44 6.14
N LEU A 81 -1.88 5.13 6.34
CA LEU A 81 -2.83 4.10 5.93
C LEU A 81 -4.12 4.13 6.76
N LYS A 82 -4.02 4.32 8.08
CA LYS A 82 -5.20 4.46 8.94
C LYS A 82 -6.02 5.69 8.58
N ASP A 83 -5.37 6.82 8.36
CA ASP A 83 -6.03 8.05 7.92
C ASP A 83 -6.67 7.90 6.52
N THR A 84 -6.04 7.13 5.64
CA THR A 84 -6.64 6.75 4.34
C THR A 84 -7.91 5.93 4.54
N ILE A 85 -7.92 4.97 5.45
CA ILE A 85 -9.10 4.15 5.77
C ILE A 85 -10.25 5.01 6.32
N ASP A 86 -9.94 5.95 7.23
CA ASP A 86 -10.94 6.82 7.85
C ASP A 86 -11.56 7.81 6.83
N ARG A 87 -10.77 8.27 5.85
CA ARG A 87 -11.19 9.29 4.89
C ARG A 87 -11.74 8.74 3.57
N ARG A 88 -11.60 7.45 3.27
CA ARG A 88 -11.87 6.86 1.94
C ARG A 88 -12.74 5.60 2.03
N SER A 89 -13.24 5.14 0.89
CA SER A 89 -14.07 3.93 0.81
C SER A 89 -13.77 3.12 -0.46
N GLY A 90 -14.20 1.85 -0.46
CA GLY A 90 -14.10 0.98 -1.62
C GLY A 90 -12.69 0.44 -1.86
N ALA A 91 -12.19 0.54 -3.10
CA ALA A 91 -10.93 -0.08 -3.52
C ALA A 91 -9.71 0.49 -2.77
N THR A 92 -9.70 1.78 -2.46
CA THR A 92 -8.63 2.44 -1.70
C THR A 92 -8.54 1.89 -0.28
N THR A 93 -9.67 1.67 0.39
CA THR A 93 -9.74 1.10 1.73
C THR A 93 -9.29 -0.36 1.75
N LEU A 94 -9.65 -1.12 0.71
CA LEU A 94 -9.15 -2.48 0.54
C LEU A 94 -7.61 -2.47 0.42
N GLU A 95 -7.05 -1.65 -0.47
CA GLU A 95 -5.60 -1.55 -0.64
C GLU A 95 -4.89 -1.13 0.65
N ALA A 96 -5.47 -0.17 1.38
CA ALA A 96 -4.89 0.30 2.64
C ALA A 96 -4.84 -0.81 3.70
N HIS A 97 -5.91 -1.60 3.86
CA HIS A 97 -5.90 -2.75 4.76
C HIS A 97 -4.89 -3.84 4.34
N LEU A 98 -4.75 -4.10 3.03
CA LEU A 98 -3.75 -5.07 2.56
C LEU A 98 -2.31 -4.62 2.85
N LEU A 99 -2.03 -3.32 2.70
CA LEU A 99 -0.72 -2.75 3.06
C LEU A 99 -0.49 -2.74 4.57
N LEU A 100 -1.51 -2.43 5.39
CA LEU A 100 -1.43 -2.54 6.85
C LEU A 100 -1.17 -3.99 7.30
N ALA A 101 -1.82 -4.97 6.69
CA ALA A 101 -1.57 -6.37 6.99
C ALA A 101 -0.10 -6.75 6.74
N LYS A 102 0.47 -6.28 5.62
CA LYS A 102 1.88 -6.48 5.28
C LYS A 102 2.82 -5.78 6.26
N LEU A 103 2.51 -4.54 6.65
CA LEU A 103 3.25 -3.77 7.65
C LEU A 103 3.24 -4.46 9.02
N HIS A 104 2.06 -4.83 9.52
CA HIS A 104 1.94 -5.50 10.82
C HIS A 104 2.62 -6.87 10.81
N TYR A 105 2.54 -7.62 9.72
CA TYR A 105 3.30 -8.86 9.58
C TYR A 105 4.81 -8.61 9.63
N ALA A 106 5.33 -7.63 8.91
CA ALA A 106 6.74 -7.25 8.98
C ALA A 106 7.15 -6.86 10.41
N SER A 107 6.27 -6.19 11.14
CA SER A 107 6.45 -5.80 12.54
C SER A 107 6.15 -6.92 13.56
N ALA A 108 5.98 -8.18 13.13
CA ALA A 108 5.64 -9.32 13.98
C ALA A 108 4.35 -9.14 14.82
N ALA A 109 3.45 -8.24 14.39
CA ALA A 109 2.13 -7.98 14.97
C ALA A 109 1.07 -8.82 14.25
N TYR A 110 1.16 -10.14 14.40
CA TYR A 110 0.35 -11.10 13.62
C TYR A 110 -1.16 -10.97 13.86
N SER A 111 -1.57 -10.65 15.08
CA SER A 111 -2.98 -10.43 15.42
C SER A 111 -3.59 -9.26 14.66
N GLU A 112 -2.85 -8.15 14.58
CA GLU A 112 -3.23 -6.95 13.86
C GLU A 112 -3.25 -7.21 12.36
N ALA A 113 -2.25 -7.92 11.85
CA ALA A 113 -2.22 -8.33 10.44
C ALA A 113 -3.46 -9.14 10.05
N LEU A 114 -3.85 -10.14 10.85
CA LEU A 114 -5.05 -10.94 10.60
C LEU A 114 -6.33 -10.10 10.66
N LYS A 115 -6.42 -9.15 11.59
CA LYS A 115 -7.55 -8.23 11.69
C LYS A 115 -7.68 -7.34 10.44
N ASP A 116 -6.57 -6.82 9.91
CA ASP A 116 -6.59 -6.03 8.69
C ASP A 116 -6.99 -6.86 7.47
N ILE A 117 -6.55 -8.12 7.42
CA ILE A 117 -6.95 -9.07 6.37
C ILE A 117 -8.47 -9.28 6.38
N GLU A 118 -9.06 -9.52 7.56
CA GLU A 118 -10.51 -9.64 7.72
C GLU A 118 -11.23 -8.36 7.29
N ASN A 119 -10.74 -7.19 7.71
CA ASN A 119 -11.33 -5.89 7.38
C ASN A 119 -11.18 -5.51 5.90
N SER A 120 -10.20 -6.06 5.19
CA SER A 120 -9.95 -5.75 3.78
C SER A 120 -11.09 -6.18 2.85
N GLY A 121 -11.87 -7.20 3.24
CA GLY A 121 -12.89 -7.81 2.38
C GLY A 121 -12.30 -8.52 1.15
N MET A 122 -11.00 -8.87 1.15
CA MET A 122 -10.34 -9.52 0.01
C MET A 122 -10.94 -10.90 -0.35
N GLU A 123 -11.63 -11.55 0.60
CA GLU A 123 -12.26 -12.86 0.43
C GLU A 123 -13.72 -12.76 -0.05
N LEU A 124 -14.27 -11.54 -0.19
CA LEU A 124 -15.63 -11.35 -0.68
C LEU A 124 -15.72 -11.68 -2.16
N ALA A 125 -16.77 -12.43 -2.55
CA ALA A 125 -16.93 -12.95 -3.92
C ALA A 125 -17.03 -11.88 -5.02
N ASN A 126 -17.35 -10.64 -4.65
CA ASN A 126 -17.47 -9.50 -5.57
C ASN A 126 -16.22 -8.63 -5.64
N THR A 127 -15.17 -8.93 -4.87
CA THR A 127 -13.92 -8.18 -4.87
C THR A 127 -13.16 -8.44 -6.18
N GLN A 128 -12.78 -7.36 -6.88
CA GLN A 128 -12.12 -7.44 -8.18
C GLN A 128 -10.66 -6.96 -8.11
N PHE A 129 -9.75 -7.79 -8.61
CA PHE A 129 -8.34 -7.45 -8.74
C PHE A 129 -7.99 -7.31 -10.22
N ARG A 130 -7.98 -6.05 -10.70
CA ARG A 130 -7.89 -5.75 -12.14
C ARG A 130 -6.47 -5.51 -12.64
N THR A 131 -5.52 -5.30 -11.75
CA THR A 131 -4.12 -5.02 -12.09
C THR A 131 -3.21 -6.11 -11.57
N LEU A 132 -2.06 -6.31 -12.23
CA LEU A 132 -1.06 -7.27 -11.75
C LEU A 132 -0.56 -6.91 -10.35
N ARG A 133 -0.44 -5.60 -10.04
CA ARG A 133 -0.12 -5.12 -8.70
C ARG A 133 -1.14 -5.57 -7.67
N ALA A 134 -2.44 -5.39 -7.94
CA ALA A 134 -3.49 -5.80 -7.02
C ALA A 134 -3.45 -7.31 -6.78
N LEU A 135 -3.22 -8.11 -7.82
CA LEU A 135 -3.06 -9.56 -7.71
C LEU A 135 -1.82 -9.94 -6.88
N ARG A 136 -0.68 -9.27 -7.09
CA ARG A 136 0.55 -9.47 -6.31
C ARG A 136 0.28 -9.21 -4.83
N LEU A 137 -0.28 -8.04 -4.51
CA LEU A 137 -0.56 -7.63 -3.12
C LEU A 137 -1.49 -8.63 -2.42
N VAL A 138 -2.56 -9.08 -3.09
CA VAL A 138 -3.47 -10.09 -2.57
C VAL A 138 -2.78 -11.44 -2.33
N ALA A 139 -1.94 -11.88 -3.27
CA ALA A 139 -1.19 -13.13 -3.12
C ALA A 139 -0.22 -13.08 -1.93
N GLU A 140 0.50 -11.97 -1.76
CA GLU A 140 1.37 -11.74 -0.61
C GLU A 140 0.57 -11.78 0.70
N VAL A 141 -0.60 -11.15 0.74
CA VAL A 141 -1.43 -11.10 1.94
C VAL A 141 -2.07 -12.45 2.26
N TYR A 142 -2.46 -13.26 1.27
CA TYR A 142 -2.87 -14.64 1.52
C TYR A 142 -1.72 -15.48 2.09
N ALA A 143 -0.49 -15.29 1.61
CA ALA A 143 0.68 -15.96 2.19
C ALA A 143 0.89 -15.55 3.65
N ILE A 144 0.77 -14.25 3.97
CA ILE A 144 0.81 -13.73 5.33
C ILE A 144 -0.27 -14.36 6.22
N LYS A 145 -1.51 -14.47 5.72
CA LYS A 145 -2.63 -15.11 6.46
C LYS A 145 -2.27 -16.54 6.87
N VAL A 146 -1.76 -17.32 5.92
CA VAL A 146 -1.38 -18.73 6.16
C VAL A 146 -0.21 -18.82 7.15
N ILE A 147 0.82 -18.00 6.99
CA ILE A 147 1.99 -18.04 7.89
C ILE A 147 1.63 -17.58 9.30
N SER A 148 0.75 -16.58 9.44
CA SER A 148 0.33 -16.03 10.74
C SER A 148 -0.64 -16.94 11.51
N THR A 149 -1.19 -17.98 10.85
CA THR A 149 -2.12 -18.95 11.44
C THR A 149 -1.51 -20.34 11.62
N ALA A 150 -0.28 -20.56 11.12
CA ALA A 150 0.47 -21.81 11.25
C ALA A 150 1.27 -21.86 12.56
#